data_AF-A0AAN6ZK52-F1
#
_entry.id   AF-A0AAN6ZK52-F1
#
_cell.length_a   1.000
_cell.length_b   1.000
_cell.length_c   1.000
_cell.angle_alpha   90.00
_cell.angle_beta   90.00
_cell.angle_gamma   90.00
#
_symmetry.space_group_name_H-M   'P 1'
#
loop_
_entity.id
_entity.type
_entity.pdbx_description
1 polymer ?
#
loop_
_entity_poly.entity_id
_entity_poly.type
_entity_poly.pdbx_seq_one_letter_code
_entity_poly.pdbx_strand_id
1 'polypeptide(L)'
;MPTFDCLVDPNPDLCEKSHSGIPYPKLEPFARSLLGTQNYSDLEDLIDAMDLTAEWGNEHLPLDDPPDREYLEKKNAMFEAALPEDLPGGRLGLLSLSPRPRREWEKMVRGKQRRIGDETPRERFITRFRKVGSSDPRENTRREV
;
A
#
# COMPACT_ATOMS: atom_id res chain seq x y z
N MET A 1 6.63 10.59 7.55
CA MET A 1 7.59 9.84 6.71
C MET A 1 8.51 10.84 6.03
N PRO A 2 9.83 10.63 5.99
CA PRO A 2 10.73 11.43 5.16
C PRO A 2 10.32 11.40 3.68
N THR A 3 10.68 12.42 2.89
CA THR A 3 10.27 12.50 1.48
C THR A 3 10.85 11.39 0.60
N PHE A 4 12.02 10.83 0.96
CA PHE A 4 12.66 9.72 0.22
C PHE A 4 11.92 8.39 0.32
N ASP A 5 10.96 8.33 1.22
CA ASP A 5 10.27 7.13 1.65
C ASP A 5 8.93 6.94 0.90
N CYS A 6 8.52 7.95 0.13
CA CYS A 6 7.46 7.85 -0.86
C CYS A 6 8.09 7.71 -2.24
N LEU A 7 8.11 6.49 -2.79
CA LEU A 7 8.56 6.21 -4.17
C LEU A 7 7.49 6.56 -5.22
N VAL A 8 6.86 7.72 -5.03
CA VAL A 8 5.83 8.26 -5.94
C VAL A 8 6.48 9.35 -6.77
N ASP A 9 6.52 9.15 -8.08
CA ASP A 9 6.97 10.18 -9.02
C ASP A 9 5.97 11.35 -9.03
N PRO A 10 6.39 12.59 -8.71
CA PRO A 10 5.53 13.76 -8.68
C PRO A 10 5.16 14.27 -10.09
N ASN A 11 5.52 13.54 -11.15
CA ASN A 11 5.07 13.83 -12.51
C ASN A 11 3.55 14.05 -12.55
N PRO A 12 3.07 15.21 -13.05
CA PRO A 12 1.64 15.49 -13.19
C PRO A 12 0.84 14.40 -13.91
N ASP A 13 1.47 13.67 -14.84
CA ASP A 13 0.82 12.59 -15.60
C ASP A 13 0.52 11.36 -14.73
N LEU A 14 1.22 11.20 -13.60
CA LEU A 14 1.04 10.14 -12.61
C LEU A 14 0.19 10.59 -11.43
N CYS A 15 -0.27 11.84 -11.45
CA CYS A 15 -1.14 12.42 -10.45
C CYS A 15 -2.57 12.56 -10.99
N GLU A 16 -3.52 12.54 -10.06
CA GLU A 16 -4.89 12.97 -10.26
C GLU A 16 -5.23 14.07 -9.24
N LYS A 17 -6.34 14.78 -9.44
CA LYS A 17 -6.74 15.90 -8.57
C LYS A 17 -7.99 15.55 -7.79
N SER A 18 -8.02 15.98 -6.54
CA SER A 18 -9.23 15.89 -5.73
C SER A 18 -10.28 16.87 -6.26
N HIS A 19 -11.50 16.77 -5.75
CA HIS A 19 -12.53 17.76 -6.04
C HIS A 19 -12.11 19.19 -5.66
N SER A 20 -11.28 19.35 -4.63
CA SER A 20 -10.71 20.64 -4.21
C SER A 20 -9.41 21.02 -4.96
N GLY A 21 -9.01 20.25 -5.98
CA GLY A 21 -7.84 20.53 -6.80
C GLY A 21 -6.50 20.10 -6.17
N ILE A 22 -6.53 19.38 -5.05
CA ILE A 22 -5.30 18.89 -4.38
C ILE A 22 -4.76 17.71 -5.21
N PRO A 23 -3.50 17.77 -5.68
CA PRO A 23 -2.90 16.66 -6.42
C PRO A 23 -2.60 15.50 -5.47
N TYR A 24 -2.89 14.29 -5.92
CA TYR A 24 -2.52 13.05 -5.25
C TYR A 24 -2.13 12.01 -6.30
N PRO A 25 -1.31 10.99 -5.97
CA PRO A 25 -0.93 9.99 -6.94
C PRO A 25 -2.12 9.20 -7.43
N LYS A 26 -2.08 8.80 -8.70
CA LYS A 26 -2.95 7.75 -9.22
C LYS A 26 -2.76 6.48 -8.40
N LEU A 27 -3.78 5.63 -8.44
CA LEU A 27 -3.84 4.41 -7.65
C LEU A 27 -2.68 3.43 -7.95
N GLU A 28 -2.31 3.22 -9.22
CA GLU A 28 -1.26 2.26 -9.59
C GLU A 28 0.13 2.69 -9.12
N PRO A 29 0.60 3.94 -9.38
CA PRO A 29 1.87 4.42 -8.84
C PRO A 29 1.93 4.37 -7.32
N PHE A 30 0.82 4.67 -6.63
CA PHE A 30 0.76 4.62 -5.18
C PHE A 30 0.87 3.17 -4.66
N ALA A 31 0.07 2.24 -5.20
CA ALA A 31 0.14 0.82 -4.83
C ALA A 31 1.51 0.21 -5.12
N ARG A 32 2.13 0.55 -6.25
CA ARG A 32 3.50 0.13 -6.61
C ARG A 32 4.52 0.65 -5.59
N SER A 33 4.41 1.91 -5.17
CA SER A 33 5.28 2.51 -4.17
C SER A 33 5.18 1.77 -2.82
N LEU A 34 3.97 1.46 -2.36
CA LEU A 34 3.75 0.70 -1.11
C LEU A 34 4.32 -0.71 -1.17
N LEU A 35 4.14 -1.42 -2.30
CA LEU A 35 4.77 -2.72 -2.53
C LEU A 35 6.29 -2.63 -2.53
N GLY A 36 6.85 -1.63 -3.20
CA GLY A 36 8.29 -1.46 -3.34
C GLY A 36 8.99 -1.09 -2.02
N THR A 37 8.32 -0.27 -1.22
CA THR A 37 8.77 0.12 0.13
C THR A 37 8.44 -0.91 1.21
N GLN A 38 7.74 -2.00 0.83
CA GLN A 38 7.25 -3.05 1.74
C GLN A 38 6.41 -2.50 2.89
N ASN A 39 5.71 -1.39 2.65
CA ASN A 39 4.78 -0.78 3.59
C ASN A 39 3.43 -1.51 3.51
N TYR A 40 3.41 -2.73 4.06
CA TYR A 40 2.28 -3.64 3.93
C TYR A 40 1.04 -3.20 4.69
N SER A 41 1.18 -2.49 5.81
CA SER A 41 0.04 -1.97 6.56
C SER A 41 -0.75 -0.96 5.72
N ASP A 42 -0.06 0.02 5.13
CA ASP A 42 -0.70 1.02 4.27
C ASP A 42 -1.23 0.38 2.97
N LEU A 43 -0.56 -0.66 2.46
CA LEU A 43 -1.04 -1.42 1.30
C LEU A 43 -2.35 -2.17 1.61
N GLU A 44 -2.46 -2.79 2.78
CA GLU A 44 -3.69 -3.43 3.24
C GLU A 44 -4.82 -2.41 3.38
N ASP A 45 -4.53 -1.25 3.96
CA ASP A 45 -5.53 -0.18 4.10
C ASP A 45 -5.97 0.36 2.73
N LEU A 46 -5.04 0.51 1.77
CA LEU A 46 -5.38 0.90 0.39
C LEU A 46 -6.26 -0.15 -0.30
N ILE A 47 -5.87 -1.42 -0.22
CA ILE A 47 -6.63 -2.55 -0.79
C ILE A 47 -8.04 -2.59 -0.21
N ASP A 48 -8.17 -2.38 1.10
CA ASP A 48 -9.47 -2.38 1.76
C ASP A 48 -10.29 -1.15 1.39
N ALA A 49 -9.69 0.04 1.37
CA ALA A 49 -10.37 1.29 1.08
C ALA A 49 -10.89 1.37 -0.36
N MET A 50 -10.21 0.71 -1.29
CA MET A 50 -10.57 0.70 -2.71
C MET A 50 -11.20 -0.62 -3.17
N ASP A 51 -11.30 -1.61 -2.27
CA ASP A 51 -11.73 -2.98 -2.55
C ASP A 51 -10.97 -3.64 -3.73
N LEU A 52 -9.65 -3.46 -3.77
CA LEU A 52 -8.82 -3.97 -4.86
C LEU A 52 -8.81 -5.50 -4.89
N THR A 53 -8.70 -6.05 -6.09
CA THR A 53 -8.73 -7.49 -6.33
C THR A 53 -7.38 -8.02 -6.83
N ALA A 54 -7.27 -9.35 -6.92
CA ALA A 54 -6.07 -9.98 -7.45
C ALA A 54 -5.94 -9.66 -8.95
N GLU A 55 -7.06 -9.68 -9.66
CA GLU A 55 -7.18 -9.35 -11.08
C GLU A 55 -6.73 -7.92 -11.35
N TRP A 56 -7.19 -6.95 -10.54
CA TRP A 56 -6.76 -5.56 -10.66
C TRP A 56 -5.25 -5.43 -10.51
N GLY A 57 -4.64 -6.09 -9.52
CA GLY A 57 -3.18 -6.06 -9.37
C GLY A 57 -2.44 -6.68 -10.54
N ASN A 58 -2.96 -7.76 -11.13
CA ASN A 58 -2.36 -8.40 -12.30
C ASN A 58 -2.43 -7.54 -13.57
N GLU A 59 -3.49 -6.75 -13.72
CA GLU A 59 -3.70 -5.88 -14.89
C GLU A 59 -2.92 -4.56 -14.78
N HIS A 60 -2.85 -3.99 -13.58
CA HIS A 60 -2.38 -2.63 -13.36
C HIS A 60 -0.98 -2.52 -12.74
N LEU A 61 -0.47 -3.58 -12.12
CA LEU A 61 0.82 -3.54 -11.42
C LEU A 61 1.84 -4.48 -12.07
N PRO A 62 3.11 -4.06 -12.19
CA PRO A 62 4.19 -4.92 -12.65
C PRO A 62 4.66 -5.83 -11.50
N LEU A 63 3.84 -6.82 -11.15
CA LEU A 63 4.04 -7.68 -9.97
C LEU A 63 5.23 -8.66 -10.09
N ASP A 64 5.75 -8.84 -11.31
CA ASP A 64 6.92 -9.66 -11.59
C ASP A 64 8.23 -8.86 -11.62
N ASP A 65 8.14 -7.53 -11.66
CA ASP A 65 9.31 -6.67 -11.61
C ASP A 65 9.77 -6.53 -10.15
N PRO A 66 11.07 -6.77 -9.86
CA PRO A 66 11.59 -6.49 -8.54
C PRO A 66 11.51 -4.97 -8.25
N PRO A 67 11.19 -4.58 -7.01
CA PRO A 67 11.37 -3.22 -6.51
C PRO A 67 12.80 -2.72 -6.65
N ASP A 68 12.96 -1.40 -6.55
CA ASP A 68 14.26 -0.73 -6.58
C ASP A 68 15.19 -1.27 -5.48
N ARG A 69 16.20 -2.03 -5.92
CA ARG A 69 17.17 -2.65 -5.04
C ARG A 69 18.07 -1.63 -4.35
N GLU A 70 18.40 -0.52 -5.03
CA GLU A 70 19.24 0.54 -4.46
C GLU A 70 18.51 1.21 -3.29
N TYR A 71 17.21 1.48 -3.45
CA TYR A 71 16.38 1.96 -2.34
C TYR A 71 16.41 1.00 -1.14
N LEU A 72 16.20 -0.29 -1.37
CA LEU A 72 16.15 -1.29 -0.30
C LEU A 72 17.48 -1.39 0.46
N GLU A 73 18.60 -1.44 -0.26
CA GLU A 73 19.94 -1.48 0.33
C GLU A 73 20.24 -0.20 1.14
N LYS A 74 19.93 0.97 0.57
CA LYS A 74 20.09 2.26 1.26
C LYS A 74 19.24 2.35 2.52
N LYS A 75 17.98 1.91 2.46
CA LYS A 75 17.07 1.94 3.61
C LYS A 75 17.54 0.99 4.72
N ASN A 76 17.99 -0.21 4.35
CA ASN A 76 18.54 -1.16 5.31
C ASN A 76 19.81 -0.62 5.98
N ALA A 77 20.72 -0.01 5.22
CA ALA A 77 21.91 0.63 5.78
C ALA A 77 21.56 1.76 6.77
N MET A 78 20.51 2.55 6.48
CA MET A 78 20.01 3.56 7.42
C MET A 78 19.45 2.95 8.70
N PHE A 79 18.71 1.84 8.60
CA PHE A 79 18.23 1.13 9.78
C PHE A 79 19.37 0.55 10.60
N GLU A 80 20.33 -0.12 9.96
CA GLU A 80 21.51 -0.68 10.63
C GLU A 80 22.32 0.39 11.35
N ALA A 81 22.51 1.56 10.74
CA ALA A 81 23.19 2.69 11.37
C ALA A 81 22.43 3.31 12.57
N ALA A 82 21.12 3.11 12.64
CA ALA A 82 20.27 3.64 13.71
C ALA A 82 20.04 2.63 14.85
N LEU A 83 20.33 1.35 14.65
CA LEU A 83 20.11 0.31 15.64
C LEU A 83 21.32 0.18 16.59
N PRO A 84 21.10 -0.02 17.90
CA PRO A 84 22.17 -0.38 18.84
C PRO A 84 22.83 -1.70 18.45
N GLU A 85 24.16 -1.79 18.57
CA GLU A 85 24.94 -2.98 18.21
C GLU A 85 24.55 -4.23 19.02
N ASP A 86 23.99 -4.04 20.21
CA ASP A 86 23.63 -5.08 21.17
C ASP A 86 22.16 -5.51 21.10
N LEU A 87 21.39 -5.02 20.11
CA LEU A 87 19.97 -5.35 20.01
C LEU A 87 19.74 -6.83 19.65
N PRO A 88 19.16 -7.64 20.54
CA PRO A 88 18.91 -9.05 20.25
C PRO A 88 17.85 -9.17 19.16
N GLY A 89 18.22 -9.80 18.04
CA GLY A 89 17.36 -9.95 16.87
C GLY A 89 17.60 -8.91 15.77
N GLY A 90 18.79 -8.27 15.74
CA GLY A 90 19.24 -7.13 14.91
C GLY A 90 19.01 -7.12 13.38
N ARG A 91 18.07 -7.91 12.86
CA ARG A 91 17.55 -7.84 11.49
C ARG A 91 16.02 -7.87 11.42
N LEU A 92 15.30 -8.00 12.53
CA LEU A 92 13.84 -7.94 12.61
C LEU A 92 13.40 -6.48 12.37
N GLY A 93 13.21 -6.10 11.11
CA GLY A 93 12.85 -4.74 10.72
C GLY A 93 13.51 -4.26 9.42
N LEU A 94 14.53 -4.99 8.93
CA LEU A 94 15.09 -4.73 7.61
C LEU A 94 14.12 -5.15 6.52
N LEU A 95 14.11 -4.38 5.43
CA LEU A 95 13.38 -4.70 4.23
C LEU A 95 14.02 -5.90 3.53
N SER A 96 13.20 -6.77 2.94
CA SER A 96 13.71 -7.90 2.14
C SER A 96 14.43 -7.39 0.89
N LEU A 97 15.65 -7.86 0.61
CA LEU A 97 16.36 -7.60 -0.65
C LEU A 97 15.90 -8.50 -1.80
N SER A 98 14.97 -9.42 -1.53
CA SER A 98 14.35 -10.29 -2.55
C SER A 98 12.84 -10.33 -2.32
N PRO A 99 12.17 -9.16 -2.41
CA PRO A 99 10.73 -9.08 -2.25
C PRO A 99 10.04 -9.85 -3.39
N ARG A 100 8.83 -10.33 -3.12
CA ARG A 100 8.01 -11.07 -4.10
C ARG A 100 6.68 -10.34 -4.27
N PRO A 101 6.62 -9.27 -5.08
CA PRO A 101 5.45 -8.38 -5.13
C PRO A 101 4.15 -9.12 -5.45
N ARG A 102 4.15 -10.02 -6.44
CA ARG A 102 3.02 -10.91 -6.74
C ARG A 102 2.51 -11.67 -5.52
N ARG A 103 3.40 -12.37 -4.83
CA ARG A 103 3.04 -13.18 -3.64
C ARG A 103 2.47 -12.31 -2.52
N GLU A 104 3.09 -11.17 -2.26
CA GLU A 104 2.62 -10.27 -1.20
C GLU A 104 1.29 -9.63 -1.57
N TRP A 105 1.10 -9.18 -2.81
CA TRP A 105 -0.19 -8.68 -3.30
C TRP A 105 -1.32 -9.70 -3.13
N GLU A 106 -1.13 -10.92 -3.63
CA GLU A 106 -2.11 -12.01 -3.51
C GLU A 106 -2.44 -12.34 -2.04
N LYS A 107 -1.42 -12.33 -1.18
CA LYS A 107 -1.59 -12.54 0.26
C LYS A 107 -2.46 -11.43 0.87
N MET A 108 -2.20 -10.16 0.56
CA MET A 108 -2.95 -9.04 1.12
C MET A 108 -4.40 -9.01 0.64
N VAL A 109 -4.65 -9.27 -0.66
CA VAL A 109 -6.01 -9.34 -1.21
C VAL A 109 -6.80 -10.51 -0.62
N ARG A 110 -6.18 -11.68 -0.45
CA ARG A 110 -6.83 -12.83 0.21
C ARG A 110 -7.12 -12.56 1.69
N GLY A 111 -6.38 -11.64 2.31
CA GLY A 111 -6.53 -11.26 3.72
C GLY A 111 -7.69 -10.33 4.03
N LYS A 112 -8.36 -9.72 3.04
CA LYS A 112 -9.39 -8.65 3.23
C LYS A 112 -10.41 -8.97 4.32
N GLN A 113 -10.98 -10.17 4.29
CA GLN A 113 -12.01 -10.58 5.25
C GLN A 113 -11.50 -10.69 6.69
N ARG A 114 -10.22 -11.06 6.89
CA ARG A 114 -9.63 -11.16 8.24
C ARG A 114 -9.39 -9.79 8.88
N ARG A 115 -9.31 -8.73 8.08
CA ARG A 115 -9.12 -7.35 8.54
C ARG A 115 -10.41 -6.65 8.92
N ILE A 116 -11.56 -7.24 8.61
CA ILE A 116 -12.85 -6.79 9.12
C ILE A 116 -12.85 -7.09 10.62
N GLY A 117 -12.82 -6.03 11.43
CA GLY A 117 -12.83 -6.11 12.87
C GLY A 117 -14.17 -6.64 13.39
N ASP A 118 -14.14 -7.29 14.55
CA ASP A 118 -15.32 -7.91 15.16
C ASP A 118 -16.37 -6.88 15.58
N GLU A 119 -15.98 -5.61 15.69
CA GLU A 119 -16.87 -4.46 15.91
C GLU A 119 -17.76 -4.14 14.71
N THR A 120 -17.42 -4.65 13.52
CA THR A 120 -18.17 -4.39 12.28
C THR A 120 -18.93 -5.64 11.81
N PRO A 121 -20.25 -5.54 11.53
CA PRO A 121 -21.02 -6.65 10.99
C PRO A 121 -20.49 -7.08 9.61
N ARG A 122 -19.98 -8.30 9.50
CA ARG A 122 -19.39 -8.85 8.27
C ARG A 122 -20.39 -8.94 7.11
N GLU A 123 -21.69 -8.95 7.40
CA GLU A 123 -22.76 -8.95 6.40
C GLU A 123 -22.92 -7.57 5.72
N ARG A 124 -22.45 -6.50 6.36
CA ARG A 124 -22.58 -5.12 5.87
C ARG A 124 -21.32 -4.59 5.19
N PHE A 125 -20.19 -5.28 5.36
CA PHE A 125 -18.87 -4.82 4.92
C PHE A 125 -18.18 -5.86 4.04
N ILE A 126 -17.65 -5.41 2.89
CA ILE A 126 -16.87 -6.23 1.95
C ILE A 126 -15.39 -6.26 2.34
N THR A 127 -14.90 -5.16 2.92
CA THR A 127 -13.55 -4.99 3.44
C THR A 127 -13.62 -4.24 4.78
N ARG A 128 -12.48 -3.99 5.42
CA ARG A 128 -12.40 -3.18 6.65
C ARG A 128 -13.10 -1.83 6.54
N PHE A 129 -13.09 -1.20 5.35
CA PHE A 129 -13.60 0.15 5.15
C PHE A 129 -14.82 0.23 4.21
N ARG A 130 -15.10 -0.82 3.42
CA ARG A 130 -16.09 -0.77 2.35
C ARG A 130 -17.37 -1.48 2.70
N LYS A 131 -18.49 -0.76 2.58
CA LYS A 131 -19.84 -1.31 2.76
C LYS A 131 -20.32 -2.00 1.48
N VAL A 132 -21.17 -3.01 1.65
CA VAL A 132 -21.87 -3.65 0.53
C VAL A 132 -22.67 -2.60 -0.25
N GLY A 133 -22.48 -2.56 -1.57
CA GLY A 133 -23.18 -1.63 -2.48
C GLY A 133 -22.64 -0.19 -2.48
N SER A 134 -21.51 0.10 -1.84
CA SER A 134 -20.90 1.43 -1.90
C SER A 134 -20.21 1.71 -3.24
N SER A 135 -20.34 2.92 -3.78
CA SER A 135 -19.62 3.41 -4.98
C SER A 135 -18.17 3.75 -4.68
N ASP A 136 -17.31 3.89 -5.69
CA ASP A 136 -15.89 4.26 -5.52
C ASP A 136 -15.77 5.50 -4.60
N PRO A 137 -14.95 5.46 -3.53
CA PRO A 137 -14.86 6.56 -2.58
C PRO A 137 -14.33 7.86 -3.20
N ARG A 138 -13.60 7.79 -4.32
CA ARG A 138 -13.08 8.96 -5.05
C ARG A 138 -14.17 9.70 -5.81
N GLU A 139 -15.27 9.01 -6.14
CA GLU A 139 -16.43 9.60 -6.82
C GLU A 139 -17.42 10.25 -5.84
N ASN A 140 -17.23 10.04 -4.53
CA ASN A 140 -18.15 10.57 -3.52
C ASN A 140 -17.96 12.09 -3.34
N THR A 141 -18.76 12.86 -4.07
CA THR A 141 -18.81 14.33 -4.00
C THR A 141 -19.70 14.87 -2.88
N ARG A 142 -20.45 14.01 -2.17
CA ARG A 142 -21.34 14.40 -1.08
C ARG A 142 -20.76 13.99 0.26
N ARG A 143 -19.91 14.84 0.83
CA ARG A 143 -19.71 14.86 2.28
C ARG A 143 -20.91 15.57 2.90
N GLU A 144 -22.03 14.88 3.08
CA GLU A 144 -22.96 15.30 4.13
C GLU A 144 -22.25 15.02 5.46
N VAL A 145 -21.86 16.12 6.13
CA VAL A 145 -21.23 16.13 7.46
C VAL A 145 -22.30 15.91 8.51
#